data_AF-A0A081AE67-F1
#
_entry.id   AF-A0A081AE67-F1
#
_cell.length_a   1.000
_cell.length_b   1.000
_cell.length_c   1.000
_cell.angle_alpha   90.00
_cell.angle_beta   90.00
_cell.angle_gamma   90.00
#
_symmetry.space_group_name_H-M   'P 1'
#
loop_
_entity.id
_entity.type
_entity.pdbx_description
1 polymer ?
#
loop_
_entity_poly.entity_id
_entity_poly.type
_entity_poly.pdbx_seq_one_letter_code
_entity_poly.pdbx_strand_id
1 'polypeptide(L)'
;PEDKHSEMTAYGNAKLYALLFAFELGRRLEAAGLSNITSVACHPGASESNLLTNAGNQGIFLKRWLYKIIYFLAAISMMAQSAEMGALPTLYAAVAPNVKNGDYYGPGGLASMKGYPSLQEPAEIARSLEAAADVWTTTENLLRFKFKVE
;
A
#
# COMPACT_ATOMS: atom_id res chain seq x y z
N PRO A 1 15.16 4.92 24.03
CA PRO A 1 15.99 4.88 22.79
C PRO A 1 15.04 4.70 21.60
N GLU A 2 14.88 5.74 20.79
CA GLU A 2 14.13 5.62 19.52
C GLU A 2 14.80 4.53 18.70
N ASP A 3 14.14 3.38 18.59
CA ASP A 3 14.64 2.27 17.79
C ASP A 3 14.81 2.76 16.36
N LYS A 4 16.05 2.68 15.85
CA LYS A 4 16.39 2.99 14.46
C LYS A 4 15.76 1.96 13.54
N HIS A 5 14.44 2.01 13.37
CA HIS A 5 13.80 1.38 12.24
C HIS A 5 14.28 2.11 10.99
N SER A 6 14.81 1.35 10.04
CA SER A 6 15.15 1.92 8.73
C SER A 6 13.90 2.57 8.14
N GLU A 7 14.05 3.69 7.41
CA GLU A 7 12.92 4.38 6.76
C GLU A 7 12.04 3.41 5.94
N MET A 8 12.69 2.42 5.30
CA MET A 8 12.01 1.37 4.54
C MET A 8 11.18 0.44 5.42
N THR A 9 11.68 0.08 6.61
CA THR A 9 10.92 -0.72 7.59
C THR A 9 9.71 0.05 8.11
N ALA A 10 9.89 1.33 8.45
CA ALA A 10 8.80 2.19 8.91
C ALA A 10 7.73 2.35 7.83
N TYR A 11 8.15 2.57 6.58
CA TYR A 11 7.25 2.63 5.43
C TYR A 11 6.50 1.31 5.21
N GLY A 12 7.20 0.17 5.25
CA GLY A 12 6.57 -1.15 5.12
C GLY A 12 5.52 -1.41 6.20
N ASN A 13 5.83 -1.09 7.46
CA ASN A 13 4.88 -1.19 8.57
C ASN A 13 3.67 -0.28 8.37
N ALA A 14 3.87 0.97 7.93
CA ALA A 14 2.76 1.88 7.64
C ALA A 14 1.82 1.32 6.56
N LYS A 15 2.37 0.68 5.51
CA LYS A 15 1.55 0.02 4.48
C LYS A 15 0.83 -1.22 5.00
N LEU A 16 1.48 -2.01 5.83
CA LEU A 16 0.85 -3.15 6.51
C LEU A 16 -0.32 -2.68 7.39
N TYR A 17 -0.14 -1.64 8.20
CA TYR A 17 -1.19 -1.11 9.06
C TYR A 17 -2.37 -0.55 8.26
N ALA A 18 -2.12 0.06 7.09
CA ALA A 18 -3.19 0.49 6.19
C ALA A 18 -4.02 -0.69 5.67
N LEU A 19 -3.40 -1.82 5.30
CA LEU A 19 -4.12 -3.03 4.90
C LEU A 19 -4.95 -3.61 6.05
N LEU A 20 -4.34 -3.77 7.22
CA LEU A 20 -5.01 -4.25 8.42
C LEU A 20 -6.22 -3.38 8.78
N PHE A 21 -6.06 -2.06 8.71
CA PHE A 21 -7.14 -1.11 8.96
C PHE A 21 -8.27 -1.24 7.92
N ALA A 22 -7.94 -1.32 6.63
CA ALA A 22 -8.93 -1.46 5.56
C ALA A 22 -9.77 -2.74 5.74
N PHE A 23 -9.14 -3.87 6.07
CA PHE A 23 -9.85 -5.12 6.29
C PHE A 23 -10.67 -5.12 7.59
N GLU A 24 -10.18 -4.50 8.66
CA GLU A 24 -10.98 -4.30 9.88
C GLU A 24 -12.20 -3.43 9.62
N LEU A 25 -12.04 -2.31 8.91
CA LEU A 25 -13.16 -1.44 8.53
C LEU A 25 -14.22 -2.25 7.79
N GLY A 26 -13.79 -3.06 6.81
CA GLY A 26 -14.69 -3.91 6.02
C GLY A 26 -15.51 -4.84 6.91
N ARG A 27 -14.87 -5.57 7.83
CA ARG A 27 -15.57 -6.46 8.76
C ARG A 27 -16.51 -5.72 9.71
N ARG A 28 -16.15 -4.53 10.17
CA ARG A 28 -17.00 -3.73 11.06
C ARG A 28 -18.24 -3.21 10.36
N LEU A 29 -18.11 -2.76 9.11
CA LEU A 29 -19.24 -2.38 8.27
C LEU A 29 -20.19 -3.55 8.03
N GLU A 30 -19.64 -4.72 7.71
CA GLU A 30 -20.42 -5.95 7.52
C GLU A 30 -21.13 -6.38 8.81
N ALA A 31 -20.44 -6.37 9.95
CA ALA A 31 -21.03 -6.69 11.26
C ALA A 31 -22.13 -5.69 11.67
N ALA A 32 -22.07 -4.46 11.17
CA ALA A 32 -23.11 -3.45 11.35
C ALA A 32 -24.27 -3.57 10.34
N GLY A 33 -24.22 -4.55 9.42
CA GLY A 33 -25.27 -4.78 8.41
C GLY A 33 -25.21 -3.84 7.20
N LEU A 34 -24.12 -3.08 7.02
CA LEU A 34 -23.94 -2.16 5.89
C LEU A 34 -23.41 -2.90 4.66
N SER A 35 -24.29 -3.59 3.95
CA SER A 35 -23.95 -4.34 2.73
C SER A 35 -23.73 -3.48 1.48
N ASN A 36 -24.10 -2.19 1.54
CA ASN A 36 -23.93 -1.22 0.45
C ASN A 36 -22.62 -0.42 0.53
N ILE A 37 -21.78 -0.66 1.55
CA ILE A 37 -20.49 -0.01 1.71
C ILE A 37 -19.41 -1.08 1.78
N THR A 38 -18.36 -0.94 0.98
CA THR A 38 -17.21 -1.85 0.97
C THR A 38 -15.94 -1.11 1.33
N SER A 39 -15.10 -1.73 2.15
CA SER A 39 -13.72 -1.28 2.38
C SER A 39 -12.77 -2.16 1.58
N VAL A 40 -11.94 -1.53 0.74
CA VAL A 40 -11.12 -2.21 -0.27
C VAL A 40 -9.74 -1.57 -0.26
N ALA A 41 -8.70 -2.40 -0.34
CA ALA A 41 -7.33 -1.93 -0.45
C ALA A 41 -6.81 -2.04 -1.89
N CYS A 42 -5.87 -1.17 -2.25
CA CYS A 42 -5.16 -1.32 -3.52
C CYS A 42 -3.73 -0.76 -3.44
N HIS A 43 -2.89 -1.15 -4.40
CA HIS A 43 -1.56 -0.58 -4.58
C HIS A 43 -1.23 -0.33 -6.06
N PRO A 44 -0.42 0.69 -6.36
CA PRO A 44 -0.09 1.08 -7.73
C PRO A 44 1.04 0.25 -8.37
N GLY A 45 1.47 -0.85 -7.72
CA GLY A 45 2.71 -1.54 -8.08
C GLY A 45 3.98 -0.82 -7.65
N ALA A 46 5.08 -1.12 -8.34
CA ALA A 46 6.27 -0.28 -8.31
C ALA A 46 5.97 0.96 -9.16
N SER A 47 5.47 2.03 -8.54
CA SER A 47 5.34 3.32 -9.22
C SER A 47 6.62 4.11 -9.02
N GLU A 48 7.07 4.85 -10.05
CA GLU A 48 8.09 5.90 -9.90
C GLU A 48 7.51 7.02 -9.04
N SER A 49 7.36 6.78 -7.75
CA SER A 49 6.97 7.80 -6.80
C SER A 49 8.24 8.41 -6.19
N ASN A 50 8.13 9.67 -5.80
CA ASN A 50 9.19 10.60 -5.37
C ASN A 50 10.20 10.11 -4.29
N LEU A 51 10.09 8.87 -3.82
CA LEU A 51 11.02 8.23 -2.88
C LEU A 51 12.46 8.17 -3.44
N LEU A 52 12.63 8.05 -4.76
CA LEU A 52 13.95 8.06 -5.40
C LEU A 52 14.48 9.48 -5.64
N THR A 53 13.59 10.45 -5.88
CA THR A 53 13.96 11.84 -6.19
C THR A 53 14.62 12.53 -5.00
N ASN A 54 14.20 12.21 -3.77
CA ASN A 54 14.80 12.77 -2.54
C ASN A 54 16.21 12.21 -2.24
N ALA A 55 16.56 11.02 -2.76
CA ALA A 55 17.89 10.44 -2.59
C ALA A 55 18.95 11.08 -3.52
N GLY A 56 18.52 11.77 -4.59
CA GLY A 56 19.40 12.32 -5.62
C GLY A 56 20.00 13.71 -5.36
N ASN A 57 19.55 14.43 -4.33
CA ASN A 57 19.93 15.84 -4.10
C ASN A 57 21.27 16.05 -3.34
N GLN A 58 22.08 15.01 -3.16
CA GLN A 58 23.37 15.12 -2.46
C GLN A 58 24.55 15.00 -3.43
N GLY A 59 25.06 16.15 -3.88
CA GLY A 59 26.46 16.41 -4.27
C GLY A 59 27.16 15.44 -5.22
N ILE A 60 27.20 15.79 -6.51
CA ILE A 60 27.87 15.03 -7.57
C ILE A 60 29.40 15.07 -7.40
N PHE A 61 30.01 13.92 -7.06
CA PHE A 61 31.41 13.61 -7.38
C PHE A 61 31.51 12.24 -8.07
N LEU A 62 32.04 12.29 -9.29
CA LEU A 62 32.16 11.24 -10.30
C LEU A 62 32.89 9.98 -9.76
N LYS A 63 32.17 8.90 -9.43
CA LYS A 63 32.76 7.59 -9.07
C LYS A 63 31.82 6.45 -9.49
N ARG A 64 32.36 5.24 -9.64
CA ARG A 64 31.72 3.98 -10.08
C ARG A 64 30.39 3.60 -9.36
N TRP A 65 30.12 4.18 -8.19
CA TRP A 65 28.83 4.09 -7.49
C TRP A 65 27.70 4.80 -8.24
N LEU A 66 27.97 5.90 -8.96
CA LEU A 66 26.99 6.63 -9.75
C LEU A 66 26.49 5.79 -10.92
N TYR A 67 27.36 4.99 -11.56
CA TYR A 67 26.94 4.01 -12.57
C TYR A 67 26.06 2.91 -11.97
N LYS A 68 26.34 2.44 -10.76
CA LYS A 68 25.46 1.50 -10.05
C LYS A 68 24.12 2.13 -9.69
N ILE A 69 24.10 3.40 -9.30
CA ILE A 69 22.87 4.16 -9.02
C ILE A 69 22.09 4.39 -10.30
N ILE A 70 22.72 4.83 -11.38
CA ILE A 70 22.06 5.02 -12.68
C ILE A 70 21.52 3.69 -13.20
N TYR A 71 22.27 2.58 -13.06
CA TYR A 71 21.80 1.26 -13.47
C TYR A 71 20.67 0.74 -12.57
N PHE A 72 20.72 1.00 -11.27
CA PHE A 72 19.67 0.69 -10.31
C PHE A 72 18.40 1.51 -10.56
N LEU A 73 18.55 2.82 -10.80
CA LEU A 73 17.47 3.73 -11.16
C LEU A 73 16.88 3.40 -12.53
N ALA A 74 17.70 3.02 -13.51
CA ALA A 74 17.24 2.55 -14.82
C ALA A 74 16.54 1.19 -14.72
N ALA A 75 17.03 0.28 -13.88
CA ALA A 75 16.35 -0.98 -13.59
C ALA A 75 15.02 -0.73 -12.88
N ILE A 76 14.97 0.21 -11.92
CA ILE A 76 13.73 0.59 -11.24
C ILE A 76 12.76 1.32 -12.17
N SER A 77 13.25 2.17 -13.06
CA SER A 77 12.44 2.86 -14.08
C SER A 77 11.87 1.88 -15.11
N MET A 78 12.68 0.92 -15.56
CA MET A 78 12.21 -0.21 -16.36
C MET A 78 11.25 -1.13 -15.60
N MET A 79 11.31 -1.16 -14.27
CA MET A 79 10.37 -1.87 -13.38
C MET A 79 9.19 -1.02 -12.93
N ALA A 80 9.16 0.28 -13.23
CA ALA A 80 8.12 1.17 -12.74
C ALA A 80 7.01 1.44 -13.77
N GLN A 81 5.76 1.38 -13.31
CA GLN A 81 4.58 1.60 -14.15
C GLN A 81 4.34 3.10 -14.34
N SER A 82 3.79 3.53 -15.48
CA SER A 82 3.42 4.94 -15.69
C SER A 82 2.39 5.38 -14.64
N ALA A 83 2.27 6.69 -14.38
CA ALA A 83 1.34 7.21 -13.39
C ALA A 83 -0.11 6.81 -13.72
N GLU A 84 -0.49 6.86 -15.00
CA GLU A 84 -1.82 6.46 -15.50
C GLU A 84 -2.09 5.00 -15.20
N MET A 85 -1.10 4.15 -15.47
CA MET A 85 -1.21 2.73 -15.27
C MET A 85 -1.18 2.34 -13.78
N GLY A 86 -0.41 3.06 -12.95
CA GLY A 86 -0.40 2.91 -11.50
C GLY A 86 -1.69 3.42 -10.83
N ALA A 87 -2.45 4.29 -11.48
CA ALA A 87 -3.77 4.73 -11.01
C ALA A 87 -4.87 3.69 -11.27
N LEU A 88 -4.68 2.76 -12.22
CA LEU A 88 -5.71 1.80 -12.60
C LEU A 88 -6.19 0.91 -11.44
N PRO A 89 -5.34 0.37 -10.54
CA PRO A 89 -5.81 -0.43 -9.41
C PRO A 89 -6.76 0.33 -8.48
N THR A 90 -6.49 1.62 -8.25
CA THR A 90 -7.37 2.49 -7.45
C THR A 90 -8.69 2.76 -8.17
N LEU A 91 -8.66 3.08 -9.46
CA LEU A 91 -9.88 3.26 -10.25
C LEU A 91 -10.72 1.98 -10.26
N TYR A 92 -10.08 0.83 -10.49
CA TYR A 92 -10.76 -0.47 -10.49
C TYR A 92 -11.41 -0.75 -9.13
N ALA A 93 -10.66 -0.62 -8.03
CA ALA A 93 -11.18 -0.84 -6.68
C ALA A 93 -12.35 0.10 -6.32
N ALA A 94 -12.40 1.30 -6.91
CA ALA A 94 -13.43 2.29 -6.62
C ALA A 94 -14.72 2.10 -7.44
N VAL A 95 -14.65 1.59 -8.68
CA VAL A 95 -15.79 1.63 -9.62
C VAL A 95 -16.12 0.32 -10.30
N ALA A 96 -15.27 -0.70 -10.23
CA ALA A 96 -15.55 -1.96 -10.91
C ALA A 96 -16.73 -2.69 -10.24
N PRO A 97 -17.66 -3.26 -11.02
CA PRO A 97 -18.94 -3.77 -10.52
C PRO A 97 -18.81 -5.04 -9.66
N ASN A 98 -17.67 -5.72 -9.71
CA ASN A 98 -17.40 -7.00 -9.06
C ASN A 98 -16.47 -6.89 -7.85
N VAL A 99 -16.18 -5.67 -7.39
CA VAL A 99 -15.38 -5.43 -6.18
C VAL A 99 -16.16 -5.84 -4.94
N LYS A 100 -15.51 -6.61 -4.07
CA LYS A 100 -16.08 -7.10 -2.82
C LYS A 100 -15.40 -6.46 -1.62
N ASN A 101 -16.14 -6.41 -0.51
CA ASN A 101 -15.61 -5.99 0.77
C ASN A 101 -14.39 -6.85 1.15
N GLY A 102 -13.30 -6.20 1.56
CA GLY A 102 -12.05 -6.87 1.91
C GLY A 102 -11.17 -7.26 0.73
N ASP A 103 -11.55 -6.94 -0.52
CA ASP A 103 -10.67 -7.19 -1.66
C ASP A 103 -9.38 -6.35 -1.58
N TYR A 104 -8.33 -6.87 -2.23
CA TYR A 104 -7.05 -6.20 -2.40
C TYR A 104 -6.63 -6.23 -3.87
N TYR A 105 -6.45 -5.06 -4.49
CA TYR A 105 -6.12 -4.95 -5.92
C TYR A 105 -4.72 -4.39 -6.16
N GLY A 106 -4.07 -4.90 -7.19
CA GLY A 106 -2.76 -4.45 -7.64
C GLY A 106 -2.50 -4.83 -9.08
N PRO A 107 -1.34 -4.44 -9.65
CA PRO A 107 -0.99 -4.86 -11.00
C PRO A 107 -0.84 -6.38 -11.09
N GLY A 108 -1.42 -7.02 -12.10
CA GLY A 108 -1.42 -8.48 -12.25
C GLY A 108 -0.22 -9.10 -12.97
N GLY A 109 0.76 -8.28 -13.38
CA GLY A 109 1.97 -8.76 -14.05
C GLY A 109 3.07 -9.18 -13.07
N LEU A 110 4.31 -9.20 -13.55
CA LEU A 110 5.44 -9.78 -12.84
C LEU A 110 5.59 -9.24 -11.41
N ALA A 111 5.53 -10.15 -10.43
CA ALA A 111 5.65 -9.89 -8.99
C ALA A 111 4.75 -8.75 -8.47
N SER A 112 3.58 -8.58 -9.10
CA SER A 112 2.62 -7.50 -8.81
C SER A 112 3.19 -6.08 -8.97
N MET A 113 4.27 -5.92 -9.75
CA MET A 113 4.94 -4.63 -9.94
C MET A 113 4.37 -3.81 -11.09
N LYS A 114 3.88 -4.47 -12.14
CA LYS A 114 3.34 -3.84 -13.36
C LYS A 114 2.15 -4.61 -13.91
N GLY A 115 1.30 -3.95 -14.69
CA GLY A 115 0.19 -4.57 -15.43
C GLY A 115 -1.17 -3.99 -15.08
N TYR A 116 -2.21 -4.49 -15.75
CA TYR A 116 -3.58 -4.09 -15.44
C TYR A 116 -4.01 -4.58 -14.05
N PRO A 117 -5.03 -3.94 -13.43
CA PRO A 117 -5.54 -4.35 -12.14
C PRO A 117 -5.95 -5.82 -12.13
N SER A 118 -5.55 -6.53 -11.08
CA SER A 118 -6.02 -7.86 -10.75
C SER A 118 -6.21 -7.99 -9.26
N LEU A 119 -7.04 -8.94 -8.85
CA LEU A 119 -7.16 -9.34 -7.45
C LEU A 119 -5.81 -9.90 -6.98
N GLN A 120 -5.42 -9.57 -5.76
CA GLN A 120 -4.15 -9.93 -5.15
C GLN A 120 -4.38 -10.61 -3.81
N GLU A 121 -3.48 -11.52 -3.47
CA GLU A 121 -3.41 -12.08 -2.13
C GLU A 121 -2.50 -11.21 -1.25
N PRO A 122 -3.00 -10.61 -0.17
CA PRO A 122 -2.16 -9.85 0.74
C PRO A 122 -1.24 -10.77 1.54
N ALA A 123 -0.15 -10.20 2.09
CA ALA A 123 0.74 -10.93 2.99
C ALA A 123 -0.04 -11.55 4.15
N GLU A 124 0.39 -12.72 4.64
CA GLU A 124 -0.31 -13.46 5.69
C GLU A 124 -0.57 -12.61 6.95
N ILE A 125 0.43 -11.84 7.38
CA ILE A 125 0.29 -10.95 8.53
C ILE A 125 -0.80 -9.88 8.34
N ALA A 126 -1.06 -9.45 7.11
CA ALA A 126 -2.13 -8.49 6.81
C ALA A 126 -3.52 -9.12 6.94
N ARG A 127 -3.63 -10.45 7.03
CA ARG A 127 -4.88 -11.18 7.25
C ARG A 127 -5.11 -11.55 8.72
N SER A 128 -4.21 -11.16 9.63
CA SER A 128 -4.36 -11.41 11.07
C SER A 128 -5.50 -10.58 11.66
N LEU A 129 -6.51 -11.25 12.21
CA LEU A 129 -7.63 -10.60 12.90
C LEU A 129 -7.18 -9.89 14.18
N GLU A 130 -6.24 -10.47 14.92
CA GLU A 130 -5.68 -9.90 16.14
C GLU A 130 -4.93 -8.60 15.83
N ALA A 131 -4.00 -8.64 14.86
CA ALA A 131 -3.24 -7.46 14.48
C ALA A 131 -4.15 -6.35 13.93
N ALA A 132 -5.22 -6.71 13.20
CA ALA A 132 -6.18 -5.76 12.67
C ALA A 132 -6.98 -5.05 13.79
N ALA A 133 -7.42 -5.82 14.80
CA ALA A 133 -8.12 -5.28 15.97
C ALA A 133 -7.21 -4.37 16.82
N ASP A 134 -5.93 -4.72 16.94
CA ASP A 134 -4.93 -3.92 17.64
C ASP A 134 -4.65 -2.60 16.92
N VAL A 135 -4.45 -2.64 15.60
CA VAL A 135 -4.29 -1.44 14.76
C VAL A 135 -5.49 -0.53 14.90
N TRP A 136 -6.70 -1.08 14.90
CA TRP A 136 -7.93 -0.31 15.07
C TRP A 136 -8.00 0.39 16.41
N THR A 137 -7.83 -0.37 17.49
CA THR A 137 -7.89 0.14 18.87
C THR A 137 -6.83 1.22 19.09
N THR A 138 -5.62 0.99 18.56
CA THR A 138 -4.54 1.97 18.59
C THR A 138 -4.90 3.23 17.82
N THR A 139 -5.46 3.09 16.61
CA THR A 139 -5.88 4.23 15.77
C THR A 139 -6.94 5.07 16.48
N GLU A 140 -7.96 4.45 17.07
CA GLU A 140 -8.97 5.15 17.87
C GLU A 140 -8.38 5.89 19.07
N ASN A 141 -7.44 5.27 19.77
CA ASN A 141 -6.80 5.87 20.94
C ASN A 141 -5.92 7.07 20.55
N LEU A 142 -5.16 6.95 19.45
CA LEU A 142 -4.34 8.03 18.91
C LEU A 142 -5.19 9.22 18.44
N LEU A 143 -6.28 8.93 17.74
CA LEU A 143 -7.22 9.95 17.25
C LEU A 143 -8.16 10.48 18.34
N ARG A 144 -8.18 9.84 19.53
CA ARG A 144 -9.15 10.11 20.61
C ARG A 144 -10.59 10.08 20.12
N PHE A 145 -10.88 9.15 19.20
CA PHE A 145 -12.15 9.02 18.52
C PHE A 145 -12.57 7.55 18.50
N LYS A 146 -13.84 7.27 18.78
CA LYS A 146 -14.42 5.92 18.71
C LYS A 146 -15.31 5.83 17.49
N PHE A 147 -14.99 4.90 16.60
CA PHE A 147 -15.81 4.64 15.43
C PHE A 147 -17.14 4.04 15.85
N LYS A 148 -18.22 4.61 15.33
CA LYS A 148 -19.57 4.12 15.48
C LYS A 148 -20.22 4.11 14.11
N VAL A 149 -20.95 3.05 13.83
CA VAL A 149 -21.87 3.01 12.70
C VAL A 149 -23.22 3.41 13.26
N GLU A 150 -23.77 4.52 12.78
CA GLU A 150 -25.10 5.04 13.12
C GLU A 150 -26.11 4.69 12.04
#